data_AF-A0A5B7GNC7-F1
#
_entry.id   AF-A0A5B7GNC7-F1
#
_cell.length_a   1.000
_cell.length_b   1.000
_cell.length_c   1.000
_cell.angle_alpha   90.00
_cell.angle_beta   90.00
_cell.angle_gamma   90.00
#
_symmetry.space_group_name_H-M   'P 1'
#
loop_
_entity.id
_entity.type
_entity.pdbx_description
1 polymer ?
#
loop_
_entity_poly.entity_id
_entity_poly.type
_entity_poly.pdbx_seq_one_letter_code
_entity_poly.pdbx_strand_id
1 'polypeptide(L)'
;MIAGIVYAVKTNPDERDYKDMLHRYMNESAMLSSKVRNAKVDDHLHYMADCFDHHLLRRLSLGICSFLWVDNYSKECGVFKSQCGYLKPRYLTFHKRVQDVGFLGHWWRTRRLMEEFDINHQELPQEADELGLRDKLELMWEFAKGKVSQIRNVL
;
A
#
# COMPACT_ATOMS: atom_id res chain seq x y z
N MET A 1 19.40 22.93 2.34
CA MET A 1 18.14 22.62 3.07
C MET A 1 16.92 23.29 2.45
N ILE A 2 16.88 24.61 2.28
CA ILE A 2 15.68 25.34 1.78
C ILE A 2 15.20 24.83 0.41
N ALA A 3 16.12 24.63 -0.54
CA ALA A 3 15.77 24.11 -1.88
C ALA A 3 15.08 22.74 -1.84
N GLY A 4 15.49 21.84 -0.93
CA GLY A 4 14.87 20.53 -0.77
C GLY A 4 13.45 20.60 -0.22
N ILE A 5 13.19 21.52 0.71
CA ILE A 5 11.85 21.74 1.26
C ILE A 5 10.93 22.34 0.19
N VAL A 6 11.40 23.34 -0.57
CA VAL A 6 10.64 23.94 -1.68
C VAL A 6 10.30 22.90 -2.74
N TYR A 7 11.27 22.04 -3.10
CA TYR A 7 11.03 20.92 -4.00
C TYR A 7 9.97 19.97 -3.45
N ALA A 8 10.09 19.54 -2.19
CA ALA A 8 9.16 18.62 -1.57
C ALA A 8 7.73 19.16 -1.55
N VAL A 9 7.54 20.44 -1.20
CA VAL A 9 6.23 21.11 -1.22
C VAL A 9 5.66 21.15 -2.64
N LYS A 10 6.48 21.47 -3.64
CA LYS A 10 6.05 21.52 -5.04
C LYS A 10 5.67 20.14 -5.59
N THR A 11 6.35 19.09 -5.15
CA THR A 11 6.08 17.70 -5.54
C THR A 11 5.08 17.00 -4.63
N ASN A 12 4.39 17.70 -3.74
CA ASN A 12 3.46 17.04 -2.82
C ASN A 12 2.24 16.51 -3.58
N PRO A 13 1.99 15.18 -3.59
CA PRO A 13 0.95 14.59 -4.42
C PRO A 13 -0.45 15.07 -4.01
N ASP A 14 -1.33 15.18 -5.00
CA ASP A 14 -2.71 15.55 -4.83
C ASP A 14 -3.69 14.35 -4.93
N GLU A 15 -4.98 14.62 -4.73
CA GLU A 15 -6.01 13.57 -4.81
C GLU A 15 -6.23 13.07 -6.24
N ARG A 16 -5.96 13.91 -7.24
CA ARG A 16 -6.05 13.54 -8.66
C ARG A 16 -4.88 12.64 -9.04
N ASP A 17 -3.67 12.96 -8.58
CA ASP A 17 -2.48 12.14 -8.71
C ASP A 17 -2.71 10.75 -8.10
N TYR A 18 -3.39 10.67 -6.94
CA TYR A 18 -3.77 9.38 -6.36
C TYR A 18 -4.73 8.60 -7.26
N LYS A 19 -5.77 9.26 -7.79
CA LYS A 19 -6.74 8.64 -8.69
C LYS A 19 -6.08 8.12 -9.98
N ASP A 20 -5.23 8.92 -10.59
CA ASP A 20 -4.53 8.58 -11.82
C ASP A 20 -3.56 7.41 -11.59
N MET A 21 -2.86 7.42 -10.45
CA MET A 21 -2.03 6.30 -10.02
C MET A 21 -2.86 5.02 -9.80
N LEU A 22 -3.99 5.13 -9.11
CA LEU A 22 -4.87 3.98 -8.83
C LEU A 22 -5.37 3.34 -10.13
N HIS A 23 -5.85 4.15 -11.08
CA HIS A 23 -6.27 3.65 -12.39
C HIS A 23 -5.13 3.00 -13.18
N ARG A 24 -3.91 3.56 -13.12
CA ARG A 24 -2.73 2.94 -13.75
C ARG A 24 -2.45 1.55 -13.17
N TYR A 25 -2.40 1.43 -11.85
CA TYR A 25 -2.13 0.15 -11.20
C TYR A 25 -3.24 -0.88 -11.43
N MET A 26 -4.51 -0.45 -11.45
CA MET A 26 -5.62 -1.33 -11.81
C MET A 26 -5.49 -1.83 -13.26
N ASN A 27 -5.10 -0.97 -14.20
CA ASN A 27 -4.87 -1.36 -15.58
C ASN A 27 -3.69 -2.34 -15.69
N GLU A 28 -2.58 -2.09 -14.99
CA GLU A 28 -1.43 -2.99 -14.93
C GLU A 28 -1.80 -4.36 -14.33
N SER A 29 -2.57 -4.39 -13.24
CA SER A 29 -3.10 -5.63 -12.65
C SER A 29 -4.04 -6.37 -13.61
N ALA A 30 -4.89 -5.64 -14.33
CA ALA A 30 -5.85 -6.21 -15.28
C ALA A 30 -5.19 -6.87 -16.50
N MET A 31 -3.95 -6.49 -16.84
CA MET A 31 -3.17 -7.16 -17.89
C MET A 31 -2.72 -8.57 -17.48
N LEU A 32 -2.73 -8.90 -16.18
CA LEU A 32 -2.41 -10.21 -15.66
C LEU A 32 -3.65 -11.10 -15.51
N SER A 33 -3.46 -12.40 -15.76
CA SER A 33 -4.48 -13.40 -15.46
C SER A 33 -4.78 -13.43 -13.96
N SER A 34 -6.04 -13.70 -13.61
CA SER A 34 -6.48 -13.83 -12.20
C SER A 34 -5.72 -14.89 -11.40
N LYS A 35 -5.10 -15.85 -12.09
CA LYS A 35 -4.27 -16.92 -11.50
C LYS A 35 -2.90 -16.42 -11.00
N VAL A 36 -2.29 -15.50 -11.73
CA VAL A 36 -0.91 -15.06 -11.45
C VAL A 36 -0.87 -13.83 -10.53
N ARG A 37 -1.93 -13.04 -10.50
CA ARG A 37 -2.00 -11.81 -9.69
C ARG A 37 -2.16 -12.10 -8.20
N ASN A 38 -1.67 -11.19 -7.37
CA ASN A 38 -1.87 -11.22 -5.93
C ASN A 38 -3.28 -10.73 -5.54
N ALA A 39 -4.13 -11.65 -5.07
CA ALA A 39 -5.51 -11.35 -4.68
C ALA A 39 -5.61 -10.23 -3.62
N LYS A 40 -4.66 -10.15 -2.68
CA LYS A 40 -4.68 -9.12 -1.63
C LYS A 40 -4.47 -7.71 -2.18
N VAL A 41 -3.61 -7.60 -3.20
CA VAL A 41 -3.34 -6.31 -3.85
C VAL A 41 -4.55 -5.90 -4.68
N ASP A 42 -5.13 -6.84 -5.43
CA ASP A 42 -6.34 -6.63 -6.23
C ASP A 42 -7.52 -6.17 -5.36
N ASP A 43 -7.78 -6.87 -4.25
CA ASP A 43 -8.81 -6.51 -3.27
C ASP A 43 -8.58 -5.10 -2.71
N HIS A 44 -7.33 -4.74 -2.41
CA HIS A 44 -7.00 -3.42 -1.91
C HIS A 44 -7.25 -2.31 -2.96
N LEU A 45 -6.86 -2.55 -4.21
CA LEU A 45 -7.09 -1.59 -5.31
C LEU A 45 -8.60 -1.38 -5.55
N HIS A 46 -9.38 -2.47 -5.57
CA HIS A 46 -10.84 -2.41 -5.69
C HIS A 46 -11.48 -1.68 -4.51
N TYR A 47 -11.09 -2.01 -3.28
CA TYR A 47 -11.58 -1.31 -2.09
C TYR A 47 -11.27 0.19 -2.11
N MET A 48 -10.09 0.58 -2.59
CA MET A 48 -9.73 2.00 -2.75
C MET A 48 -10.54 2.70 -3.85
N ALA A 49 -10.83 2.01 -4.96
CA ALA A 49 -11.68 2.54 -6.03
C ALA A 49 -13.11 2.78 -5.54
N ASP A 50 -13.70 1.81 -4.83
CA ASP A 50 -15.03 1.96 -4.23
C ASP A 50 -15.07 3.12 -3.22
N CYS A 51 -14.04 3.25 -2.39
CA CYS A 51 -13.94 4.37 -1.43
C CYS A 51 -13.85 5.73 -2.14
N PHE A 52 -13.23 5.78 -3.32
CA PHE A 52 -13.13 6.98 -4.13
C PHE A 52 -14.49 7.35 -4.73
N ASP A 53 -15.17 6.38 -5.33
CA ASP A 53 -16.49 6.56 -5.96
C ASP A 53 -17.56 6.99 -4.95
N HIS A 54 -17.47 6.52 -3.70
CA HIS A 54 -18.35 6.93 -2.61
C HIS A 54 -17.94 8.25 -1.92
N HIS A 55 -16.90 8.94 -2.39
CA HIS A 55 -16.39 10.19 -1.80
C HIS A 55 -16.05 10.07 -0.30
N LEU A 56 -15.60 8.87 0.12
CA LEU A 56 -15.18 8.55 1.48
C LEU A 56 -13.72 8.92 1.74
N LEU A 57 -12.92 9.04 0.67
CA LEU A 57 -11.52 9.43 0.78
C LEU A 57 -11.37 10.91 1.17
N ARG A 58 -10.37 11.15 2.02
CA ARG A 58 -10.01 12.46 2.53
C ARG A 58 -8.51 12.62 2.49
N ARG A 59 -8.07 13.79 2.03
CA ARG A 59 -6.66 14.19 1.97
C ARG A 59 -6.37 15.31 2.96
N LEU A 60 -5.23 15.21 3.64
CA LEU A 60 -4.65 16.25 4.50
C LEU A 60 -3.23 16.51 4.01
N SER A 61 -2.97 17.72 3.54
CA SER A 61 -1.63 18.16 3.18
C SER A 61 -0.97 18.88 4.36
N LEU A 62 0.22 18.45 4.76
CA LEU A 62 1.09 19.13 5.72
C LEU A 62 2.21 19.92 5.01
N GLY A 63 2.01 20.27 3.73
CA GLY A 63 3.00 20.97 2.91
C GLY A 63 3.98 20.00 2.25
N ILE A 64 4.87 19.36 3.03
CA ILE A 64 5.90 18.44 2.49
C ILE A 64 5.38 17.02 2.26
N CYS A 65 4.37 16.60 3.01
CA CYS A 65 3.74 15.29 2.90
C CYS A 65 2.22 15.44 2.90
N SER A 66 1.55 14.42 2.38
CA SER A 66 0.09 14.30 2.39
C SER A 66 -0.32 12.99 3.05
N PHE A 67 -1.43 13.00 3.77
CA PHE A 67 -2.07 11.81 4.31
C PHE A 67 -3.39 11.58 3.61
N LEU A 68 -3.68 10.31 3.34
CA LEU A 68 -4.95 9.85 2.80
C LEU A 68 -5.59 8.89 3.80
N TRP A 69 -6.85 9.12 4.14
CA TRP A 69 -7.63 8.22 5.00
C TRP A 69 -9.06 8.05 4.46
N VAL A 70 -9.69 6.96 4.89
CA VAL A 70 -11.10 6.66 4.59
C VAL A 70 -11.95 7.11 5.78
N ASP A 71 -12.98 7.91 5.50
CA ASP A 71 -14.01 8.29 6.46
C ASP A 71 -15.18 7.29 6.43
N ASN A 72 -15.97 7.21 7.51
CA ASN A 72 -17.12 6.30 7.56
C ASN A 72 -18.32 6.81 6.74
N TYR A 73 -18.36 8.12 6.47
CA TYR A 73 -19.48 8.78 5.83
C TYR A 73 -18.98 9.76 4.77
N SER A 74 -19.71 9.88 3.66
CA SER A 74 -19.44 10.91 2.66
C SER A 74 -19.77 12.29 3.25
N LYS A 75 -19.11 13.35 2.76
CA LYS A 75 -19.36 14.74 3.20
C LYS A 75 -20.80 15.18 2.91
N GLU A 76 -21.40 14.57 1.90
CA GLU A 76 -22.76 14.86 1.44
C GLU A 76 -23.82 14.05 2.20
N CYS A 77 -23.39 13.09 3.04
CA CYS A 77 -24.29 12.24 3.80
C CYS A 77 -24.85 13.00 5.01
N GLY A 78 -26.11 13.46 4.90
CA GLY A 78 -26.86 14.15 5.96
C GLY A 78 -27.44 13.24 7.06
N VAL A 79 -26.87 12.06 7.29
CA VAL A 79 -27.39 11.11 8.30
C VAL A 79 -27.05 11.59 9.71
N PHE A 80 -27.96 11.44 10.67
CA PHE A 80 -27.75 11.86 12.07
C PHE A 80 -26.41 11.38 12.68
N LYS A 81 -25.99 10.15 12.32
CA LYS A 81 -24.72 9.56 12.77
C LYS A 81 -23.48 10.32 12.28
N SER A 82 -23.52 11.00 11.12
CA SER A 82 -22.39 11.80 10.61
C SER A 82 -22.31 13.17 11.29
N GLN A 83 -23.45 13.71 11.73
CA GLN A 83 -23.55 15.02 12.37
C GLN A 83 -23.23 14.98 13.88
N CYS A 84 -23.44 13.83 14.54
CA CYS A 84 -23.22 13.69 15.98
C CYS A 84 -21.73 13.70 16.35
N GLY A 85 -21.29 14.71 17.10
CA GLY A 85 -19.90 14.87 17.54
C GLY A 85 -19.36 13.74 18.42
N TYR A 86 -20.23 13.03 19.14
CA TYR A 86 -19.85 11.90 20.01
C TYR A 86 -19.55 10.61 19.24
N LEU A 87 -20.09 10.46 18.02
CA LEU A 87 -19.80 9.31 17.14
C LEU A 87 -18.56 9.54 16.27
N LYS A 88 -17.95 10.73 16.33
CA LYS A 88 -16.74 11.01 15.56
C LYS A 88 -15.57 10.17 16.08
N PRO A 89 -14.72 9.66 15.17
CA PRO A 89 -13.58 8.85 15.55
C PRO A 89 -12.66 9.64 16.48
N ARG A 90 -12.24 8.99 17.56
CA ARG A 90 -11.29 9.56 18.54
C ARG A 90 -9.95 9.80 17.86
N TYR A 91 -9.33 10.97 18.08
CA TYR A 91 -8.03 11.32 17.47
C TYR A 91 -6.94 10.26 17.70
N LEU A 92 -6.96 9.56 18.85
CA LEU A 92 -6.01 8.50 19.16
C LEU A 92 -6.08 7.29 18.20
N THR A 93 -7.24 7.00 17.61
CA THR A 93 -7.41 5.88 16.67
C THR A 93 -7.25 6.29 15.21
N PHE A 94 -6.97 7.57 14.94
CA PHE A 94 -6.83 8.11 13.58
C PHE A 94 -5.72 7.42 12.79
N HIS A 95 -4.57 7.13 13.42
CA HIS A 95 -3.42 6.48 12.77
C HIS A 95 -3.78 5.12 12.14
N LYS A 96 -4.77 4.40 12.69
CA LYS A 96 -5.22 3.10 12.16
C LYS A 96 -6.05 3.21 10.89
N ARG A 97 -6.59 4.40 10.60
CA ARG A 97 -7.45 4.69 9.44
C ARG A 97 -6.69 5.29 8.27
N VAL A 98 -5.42 5.67 8.48
CA VAL A 98 -4.55 6.19 7.43
C VAL A 98 -4.31 5.06 6.44
N GLN A 99 -4.76 5.27 5.20
CA GLN A 99 -4.58 4.33 4.11
C GLN A 99 -3.29 4.57 3.36
N ASP A 100 -2.93 5.82 3.10
CA ASP A 100 -1.68 6.09 2.38
C ASP A 100 -1.01 7.39 2.85
N VAL A 101 0.30 7.45 2.60
CA VAL A 101 1.16 8.60 2.86
C VAL A 101 1.81 9.01 1.55
N GLY A 102 1.51 10.24 1.14
CA GLY A 102 2.05 10.91 -0.02
C GLY A 102 3.32 11.69 0.36
N PHE A 103 4.41 11.45 -0.35
CA PHE A 103 5.66 12.21 -0.18
C PHE A 103 6.48 12.17 -1.47
N LEU A 104 7.05 13.31 -1.87
CA LEU A 104 7.86 13.47 -3.10
C LEU A 104 7.20 12.91 -4.38
N GLY A 105 5.92 13.22 -4.60
CA GLY A 105 5.19 12.85 -5.80
C GLY A 105 4.70 11.41 -5.84
N HIS A 106 4.86 10.66 -4.75
CA HIS A 106 4.50 9.26 -4.69
C HIS A 106 3.65 8.95 -3.46
N TRP A 107 2.71 8.02 -3.64
CA TRP A 107 1.93 7.40 -2.58
C TRP A 107 2.61 6.09 -2.18
N TRP A 108 3.22 6.08 -1.00
CA TRP A 108 4.22 5.08 -0.64
C TRP A 108 3.62 3.73 -0.25
N ARG A 109 2.46 3.70 0.41
CA ARG A 109 1.85 2.43 0.79
C ARG A 109 1.36 1.69 -0.46
N THR A 110 0.54 2.33 -1.29
CA THR A 110 0.01 1.69 -2.49
C THR A 110 1.13 1.27 -3.44
N ARG A 111 2.19 2.08 -3.59
CA ARG A 111 3.37 1.72 -4.39
C ARG A 111 4.05 0.45 -3.88
N ARG A 112 4.25 0.32 -2.56
CA ARG A 112 4.85 -0.89 -1.96
C ARG A 112 3.97 -2.13 -2.15
N LEU A 113 2.64 -1.98 -2.04
CA LEU A 113 1.75 -3.10 -2.35
C LEU A 113 1.85 -3.53 -3.82
N MET A 114 2.02 -2.56 -4.72
CA MET A 114 2.16 -2.82 -6.15
C MET A 114 3.50 -3.48 -6.51
N GLU A 115 4.51 -3.51 -5.64
CA GLU A 115 5.79 -4.21 -5.92
C GLU A 115 5.62 -5.73 -5.97
N GLU A 116 4.59 -6.29 -5.32
CA GLU A 116 4.32 -7.74 -5.25
C GLU A 116 2.99 -8.14 -5.91
N PHE A 117 2.50 -7.33 -6.86
CA PHE A 117 1.20 -7.55 -7.50
C PHE A 117 1.16 -8.75 -8.45
N ASP A 118 2.32 -9.15 -9.00
CA ASP A 118 2.50 -10.23 -9.96
C ASP A 118 2.88 -11.57 -9.30
N ILE A 119 2.97 -11.60 -7.97
CA ILE A 119 3.31 -12.81 -7.20
C ILE A 119 2.04 -13.35 -6.53
N ASN A 120 1.48 -14.43 -7.07
CA ASN A 120 0.45 -15.18 -6.34
C ASN A 120 1.07 -16.22 -5.41
N HIS A 121 1.11 -15.92 -4.11
CA HIS A 121 1.61 -16.84 -3.09
C HIS A 121 0.81 -18.14 -2.95
N GLN A 122 -0.42 -18.22 -3.46
CA GLN A 122 -1.23 -19.44 -3.43
C GLN A 122 -0.83 -20.46 -4.50
N GLU A 123 -0.30 -19.98 -5.63
CA GLU A 123 0.16 -20.84 -6.74
C GLU A 123 1.65 -21.15 -6.67
N LEU A 124 2.41 -20.46 -5.80
CA LEU A 124 3.79 -20.83 -5.53
C LEU A 124 3.82 -22.30 -5.07
N PRO A 125 4.65 -23.14 -5.69
CA PRO A 125 4.60 -24.57 -5.47
C PRO A 125 4.86 -24.89 -4.00
N GLN A 126 3.83 -25.45 -3.35
CA GLN A 126 3.94 -26.13 -2.05
C GLN A 126 4.98 -27.26 -2.09
N GLU A 127 5.42 -27.70 -3.28
CA GLU A 127 6.51 -28.65 -3.48
C GLU A 127 7.83 -28.22 -2.81
N ALA A 128 8.11 -26.91 -2.68
CA ALA A 128 9.30 -26.45 -1.97
C ALA A 128 9.22 -26.62 -0.43
N ASP A 129 8.00 -26.62 0.11
CA ASP A 129 7.71 -26.84 1.53
C ASP A 129 7.62 -28.35 1.86
N GLU A 130 7.17 -29.20 0.93
CA GLU A 130 7.21 -30.67 1.10
C GLU A 130 8.63 -31.27 0.93
N LEU A 131 9.52 -30.67 0.11
CA LEU A 131 10.90 -31.13 -0.06
C LEU A 131 11.91 -30.55 0.96
N GLY A 132 11.48 -29.68 1.90
CA GLY A 132 12.39 -29.00 2.83
C GLY A 132 13.42 -28.11 2.13
N LEU A 133 13.13 -27.64 0.92
CA LEU A 133 14.05 -26.88 0.07
C LEU A 133 13.99 -25.38 0.36
N ARG A 134 12.94 -24.90 1.05
CA ARG A 134 12.80 -23.50 1.47
C ARG A 134 13.97 -23.04 2.32
N ASP A 135 14.41 -23.84 3.30
CA ASP A 135 15.56 -23.51 4.14
C ASP A 135 16.87 -23.48 3.35
N LYS A 136 17.03 -24.37 2.35
CA LYS A 136 18.20 -24.38 1.46
C LYS A 136 18.22 -23.19 0.51
N LEU A 137 17.08 -22.80 -0.04
CA LEU A 137 16.96 -21.66 -0.95
C LEU A 137 17.14 -20.34 -0.20
N GLU A 138 16.59 -20.20 1.00
CA GLU A 138 16.86 -19.08 1.92
C GLU A 138 18.35 -18.97 2.25
N LEU A 139 19.00 -20.09 2.62
CA LEU A 139 20.44 -20.12 2.85
C LEU A 139 21.25 -19.76 1.59
N MET A 140 20.87 -20.27 0.42
CA MET A 140 21.52 -19.94 -0.86
C MET A 140 21.33 -18.47 -1.24
N TRP A 141 20.16 -17.90 -0.97
CA TRP A 141 19.83 -16.50 -1.20
C TRP A 141 20.60 -15.55 -0.26
N GLU A 142 20.74 -15.92 1.01
CA GLU A 142 21.57 -15.19 1.98
C GLU A 142 23.08 -15.35 1.68
N PHE A 143 23.51 -16.50 1.14
CA PHE A 143 24.86 -16.69 0.59
C PHE A 143 25.12 -15.81 -0.64
N ALA A 144 24.17 -15.74 -1.58
CA ALA A 144 24.27 -14.91 -2.78
C ALA A 144 24.27 -13.40 -2.45
N LYS A 145 23.60 -13.01 -1.36
CA LYS A 145 23.65 -11.65 -0.79
C LYS A 145 24.91 -11.37 0.04
N GLY A 146 25.84 -12.33 0.13
CA GLY A 146 27.13 -12.18 0.82
C GLY A 146 27.02 -12.06 2.34
N LYS A 147 25.91 -12.51 2.94
CA LYS A 147 25.57 -12.24 4.35
C LYS A 147 26.00 -13.30 5.36
N VAL A 148 26.53 -14.45 4.93
CA VAL A 148 26.89 -15.55 5.85
C VAL A 148 28.40 -15.79 5.84
N SER A 149 29.12 -15.14 6.75
CA SER A 149 30.55 -15.38 6.98
C SER A 149 30.84 -16.32 8.16
N GLN A 150 29.86 -17.05 8.69
CA GLN A 150 30.06 -17.91 9.87
C GLN A 150 29.15 -19.15 9.84
N ILE A 151 29.48 -20.15 9.01
CA ILE A 151 29.19 -21.55 9.35
C ILE A 151 30.44 -22.36 8.99
N ARG A 152 31.34 -22.47 9.96
CA ARG A 152 32.38 -23.49 9.99
C ARG A 152 32.18 -24.28 11.29
N ASN A 153 32.22 -25.60 11.15
CA ASN A 153 32.09 -26.65 12.17
C ASN A 153 30.68 -27.23 12.38
N VAL A 154 30.26 -28.09 11.46
CA VAL A 154 29.80 -29.44 11.83
C VAL A 154 30.34 -30.39 10.76
N LEU A 155 31.38 -31.13 11.15
CA LEU A 155 31.79 -32.41 10.56
C LEU A 155 31.23 -33.48 11.51
#